data_AF-A0A4V1VLY1-F1
#
_entry.id   AF-A0A4V1VLY1-F1
#
_cell.length_a   1.000
_cell.length_b   1.000
_cell.length_c   1.000
_cell.angle_alpha   90.00
_cell.angle_beta   90.00
_cell.angle_gamma   90.00
#
_symmetry.space_group_name_H-M   'P 1'
#
loop_
_entity.id
_entity.type
_entity.pdbx_description
1 polymer ?
#
loop_
_entity_poly.entity_id
_entity_poly.type
_entity_poly.pdbx_seq_one_letter_code
_entity_poly.pdbx_strand_id
1 'polypeptide(L)'
;LNVRTAMRNAGYADSSWTLLVQNYPSPIPNSSGYRYSQSGYSRQNTGGCGFWDNDANWANGTALPTINNTVTGAISQAGITNAKTLNLASAYNGRRLCETGVGLYEEVGLSSWTQSTAVDRTEWVNQIRTVTTAGSSPYYIQESLHPNYWGQLANRSCVRQAYNGGTPKSGTCVRGGNGLSSLGEPRMLLQ
;
A
#
# COMPACT_ATOMS: atom_id res chain seq x y z
N LEU A 1 20.83 15.30 6.06
CA LEU A 1 21.59 14.08 6.41
C LEU A 1 21.01 12.91 5.60
N ASN A 2 21.81 12.12 4.87
CA ASN A 2 21.33 10.88 4.24
C ASN A 2 21.76 9.65 5.06
N VAL A 3 21.13 8.50 4.84
CA VAL A 3 21.39 7.26 5.61
C VAL A 3 22.86 6.86 5.57
N ARG A 4 23.53 6.97 4.42
CA ARG A 4 24.96 6.64 4.28
C ARG A 4 25.85 7.51 5.17
N THR A 5 25.59 8.81 5.22
CA THR A 5 26.29 9.73 6.12
C THR A 5 26.04 9.35 7.58
N ALA A 6 24.79 9.03 7.96
CA ALA A 6 24.47 8.60 9.32
C ALA A 6 25.21 7.30 9.71
N MET A 7 25.24 6.31 8.82
CA MET A 7 25.95 5.05 9.05
C MET A 7 27.46 5.24 9.21
N ARG A 8 28.08 6.08 8.37
CA ARG A 8 29.51 6.40 8.48
C ARG A 8 29.85 7.15 9.77
N ASN A 9 29.02 8.10 10.17
CA ASN A 9 29.18 8.83 11.43
C ASN A 9 29.07 7.90 12.66
N ALA A 10 28.30 6.81 12.54
CA ALA A 10 28.20 5.75 13.54
C ALA A 10 29.32 4.69 13.44
N GLY A 11 30.31 4.87 12.55
CA GLY A 11 31.45 3.96 12.40
C GLY A 11 31.22 2.75 11.51
N TYR A 12 30.08 2.65 10.82
CA TYR A 12 29.80 1.56 9.89
C TYR A 12 30.42 1.82 8.52
N ALA A 13 31.13 0.83 7.99
CA ALA A 13 31.58 0.83 6.60
C ALA A 13 30.36 0.67 5.66
N ASP A 14 30.42 1.21 4.44
CA ASP A 14 29.32 1.07 3.48
C ASP A 14 28.97 -0.40 3.19
N SER A 15 29.94 -1.31 3.28
CA SER A 15 29.76 -2.75 3.08
C SER A 15 29.17 -3.50 4.28
N SER A 16 29.08 -2.88 5.46
CA SER A 16 28.63 -3.55 6.69
C SER A 16 27.12 -3.47 6.91
N TRP A 17 26.38 -2.92 5.96
CA TRP A 17 24.92 -2.81 6.00
C TRP A 17 24.34 -3.04 4.60
N THR A 18 23.03 -3.14 4.51
CA THR A 18 22.28 -3.22 3.25
C THR A 18 21.08 -2.28 3.38
N LEU A 19 20.87 -1.42 2.39
CA LEU A 19 19.70 -0.54 2.38
C LEU A 19 18.52 -1.29 1.77
N LEU A 20 17.45 -1.57 2.53
CA LEU A 20 16.20 -2.03 1.95
C LEU A 20 15.27 -0.83 1.74
N VAL A 21 15.01 -0.47 0.47
CA VAL A 21 14.15 0.67 0.10
C VAL A 21 12.81 0.16 -0.42
N GLN A 22 11.75 0.51 0.29
CA GLN A 22 10.38 0.25 -0.11
C GLN A 22 9.82 1.47 -0.88
N ASN A 23 9.05 1.21 -1.93
CA ASN A 23 8.24 2.24 -2.61
C ASN A 23 6.75 2.14 -2.23
N TYR A 24 5.87 2.90 -2.88
CA TYR A 24 4.46 2.99 -2.49
C TYR A 24 3.55 2.03 -3.26
N PRO A 25 2.55 1.42 -2.58
CA PRO A 25 1.46 0.73 -3.26
C PRO A 25 0.48 1.72 -3.90
N SER A 26 -0.21 1.31 -4.96
CA SER A 26 -1.35 2.07 -5.49
C SER A 26 -2.54 1.99 -4.53
N PRO A 27 -3.07 3.11 -4.01
CA PRO A 27 -4.19 3.09 -3.08
C PRO A 27 -5.56 2.94 -3.76
N ILE A 28 -5.65 3.20 -5.07
CA ILE A 28 -6.89 3.25 -5.85
C ILE A 28 -6.75 2.53 -7.20
N PRO A 29 -7.83 1.96 -7.76
CA PRO A 29 -7.81 1.39 -9.09
C PRO A 29 -7.74 2.43 -10.21
N ASN A 30 -7.47 1.97 -11.44
CA ASN A 30 -7.83 2.72 -12.64
C ASN A 30 -9.36 2.91 -12.69
N SER A 31 -9.83 3.81 -13.55
CA SER A 31 -11.27 4.12 -13.68
C SER A 31 -12.14 2.87 -13.84
N SER A 32 -11.72 1.91 -14.66
CA SER A 32 -12.45 0.66 -14.92
C SER A 32 -12.57 -0.28 -13.72
N GLY A 33 -11.76 -0.08 -12.67
CA GLY A 33 -11.79 -0.89 -11.46
C GLY A 33 -12.63 -0.30 -10.34
N TYR A 34 -13.19 0.91 -10.48
CA TYR A 34 -14.03 1.50 -9.44
C TYR A 34 -15.40 0.82 -9.34
N ARG A 35 -15.83 0.59 -8.11
CA ARG A 35 -17.16 0.10 -7.76
C ARG A 35 -18.25 1.17 -7.83
N TYR A 36 -17.89 2.43 -7.59
CA TYR A 36 -18.82 3.58 -7.66
C TYR A 36 -18.63 4.37 -8.95
N SER A 37 -19.72 4.78 -9.58
CA SER A 37 -19.69 5.75 -10.70
C SER A 37 -19.08 7.08 -10.27
N GLN A 38 -18.37 7.77 -11.18
CA GLN A 38 -17.92 9.14 -10.96
C GLN A 38 -19.08 10.15 -11.00
N SER A 39 -20.22 9.77 -11.58
CA SER A 39 -21.42 10.59 -11.60
C SER A 39 -22.16 10.52 -10.26
N GLY A 40 -22.60 11.67 -9.77
CA GLY A 40 -23.23 11.79 -8.46
C GLY A 40 -22.19 11.90 -7.33
N TYR A 41 -22.56 11.48 -6.12
CA TYR A 41 -21.73 11.69 -4.93
C TYR A 41 -21.37 10.41 -4.17
N SER A 42 -21.85 9.23 -4.56
CA SER A 42 -21.62 7.99 -3.80
C SER A 42 -20.14 7.60 -3.73
N ARG A 43 -19.36 7.86 -4.79
CA ARG A 43 -17.91 7.63 -4.80
C ARG A 43 -17.19 8.37 -3.67
N GLN A 44 -17.58 9.61 -3.36
CA GLN A 44 -17.01 10.34 -2.23
C GLN A 44 -17.76 10.09 -0.91
N ASN A 45 -19.09 10.19 -0.90
CA ASN A 45 -19.88 10.19 0.34
C ASN A 45 -20.03 8.80 0.96
N THR A 46 -20.05 7.74 0.13
CA THR A 46 -20.11 6.36 0.60
C THR A 46 -18.72 5.75 0.58
N GLY A 47 -18.05 5.79 -0.58
CA GLY A 47 -16.76 5.15 -0.78
C GLY A 47 -15.57 5.89 -0.17
N GLY A 48 -15.64 7.21 -0.02
CA GLY A 48 -14.51 8.02 0.42
C GLY A 48 -13.36 8.02 -0.58
N CYS A 49 -13.64 7.92 -1.88
CA CYS A 49 -12.65 7.77 -2.94
C CYS A 49 -12.97 8.64 -4.14
N GLY A 50 -13.37 9.90 -3.89
CA GLY A 50 -13.91 10.85 -4.87
C GLY A 50 -12.94 11.35 -5.95
N PHE A 51 -12.10 10.47 -6.50
CA PHE A 51 -11.31 10.73 -7.69
C PHE A 51 -12.19 10.63 -8.93
N TRP A 52 -11.97 11.51 -9.90
CA TRP A 52 -12.53 11.36 -11.24
C TRP A 52 -11.81 10.25 -12.00
N ASP A 53 -12.45 9.71 -13.03
CA ASP A 53 -11.89 8.61 -13.82
C ASP A 53 -10.56 8.99 -14.47
N ASN A 54 -10.45 10.22 -14.99
CA ASN A 54 -9.20 10.73 -15.56
C ASN A 54 -8.09 10.87 -14.50
N ASP A 55 -8.43 11.35 -13.30
CA ASP A 55 -7.46 11.50 -12.21
C ASP A 55 -6.96 10.14 -11.72
N ALA A 56 -7.84 9.15 -11.63
CA ALA A 56 -7.47 7.80 -11.24
C ALA A 56 -6.54 7.11 -12.26
N ASN A 57 -6.82 7.29 -13.55
CA ASN A 57 -5.97 6.79 -14.62
C ASN A 57 -4.61 7.50 -14.64
N TRP A 58 -4.60 8.82 -14.45
CA TRP A 58 -3.36 9.58 -14.30
C TRP A 58 -2.57 9.17 -13.06
N ALA A 59 -3.24 8.95 -11.93
CA ALA A 59 -2.59 8.54 -10.68
C ALA A 59 -1.84 7.21 -10.85
N ASN A 60 -2.48 6.21 -11.46
CA ASN A 60 -1.89 4.89 -11.69
C ASN A 60 -0.91 4.85 -12.86
N GLY A 61 -1.17 5.60 -13.93
CA GLY A 61 -0.37 5.59 -15.16
C GLY A 61 0.80 6.57 -15.16
N THR A 62 0.78 7.59 -14.31
CA THR A 62 1.78 8.66 -14.30
C THR A 62 2.27 8.98 -12.90
N ALA A 63 1.40 9.42 -11.99
CA ALA A 63 1.84 9.94 -10.69
C ALA A 63 2.60 8.89 -9.86
N LEU A 64 2.01 7.71 -9.67
CA LEU A 64 2.62 6.62 -8.90
C LEU A 64 3.91 6.11 -9.55
N PRO A 65 3.98 5.82 -10.87
CA PRO A 65 5.24 5.52 -11.55
C PRO A 65 6.31 6.59 -11.35
N THR A 66 5.97 7.88 -11.48
CA THR A 66 6.92 8.98 -11.27
C THR A 66 7.45 8.97 -9.84
N ILE A 67 6.57 8.92 -8.83
CA ILE A 67 6.96 8.88 -7.41
C ILE A 67 7.87 7.67 -7.12
N ASN A 68 7.46 6.48 -7.55
CA ASN A 68 8.21 5.25 -7.29
C ASN A 68 9.55 5.23 -8.02
N ASN A 69 9.65 5.81 -9.22
CA ASN A 69 10.92 5.98 -9.94
C ASN A 69 11.82 7.03 -9.28
N THR A 70 11.28 8.08 -8.67
CA THR A 70 12.07 9.02 -7.86
C THR A 70 12.69 8.34 -6.66
N VAL A 71 11.94 7.47 -5.95
CA VAL A 71 12.46 6.71 -4.81
C VAL A 71 13.64 5.82 -5.22
N THR A 72 13.51 5.07 -6.32
CA THR A 72 14.61 4.21 -6.79
C THR A 72 15.76 5.02 -7.39
N GLY A 73 15.49 6.11 -8.11
CA GLY A 73 16.50 7.01 -8.65
C GLY A 73 17.36 7.69 -7.57
N ALA A 74 16.77 8.01 -6.43
CA ALA A 74 17.48 8.61 -5.29
C ALA A 74 18.58 7.69 -4.73
N ILE A 75 18.43 6.37 -4.85
CA ILE A 75 19.46 5.38 -4.44
C ILE A 75 20.74 5.60 -5.26
N SER A 76 20.58 5.66 -6.59
CA SER A 76 21.69 5.88 -7.54
C SER A 76 22.33 7.25 -7.35
N GLN A 77 21.52 8.31 -7.20
CA GLN A 77 21.99 9.67 -6.97
C GLN A 77 22.79 9.79 -5.67
N ALA A 78 22.43 9.04 -4.62
CA ALA A 78 23.17 8.98 -3.37
C ALA A 78 24.41 8.06 -3.42
N GLY A 79 24.66 7.40 -4.56
CA GLY A 79 25.79 6.50 -4.76
C GLY A 79 25.76 5.25 -3.87
N ILE A 80 24.57 4.77 -3.50
CA ILE A 80 24.38 3.57 -2.68
C ILE A 80 24.47 2.33 -3.56
N THR A 81 25.50 1.50 -3.35
CA THR A 81 25.76 0.30 -4.17
C THR A 81 25.23 -0.99 -3.55
N ASN A 82 24.90 -0.95 -2.25
CA ASN A 82 24.44 -2.07 -1.42
C ASN A 82 22.93 -1.99 -1.13
N ALA A 83 22.13 -1.47 -2.07
CA ALA A 83 20.69 -1.36 -1.91
C ALA A 83 19.92 -2.57 -2.46
N LYS A 84 18.78 -2.87 -1.83
CA LYS A 84 17.74 -3.78 -2.28
C LYS A 84 16.42 -3.02 -2.35
N THR A 85 15.59 -3.36 -3.32
CA THR A 85 14.35 -2.64 -3.60
C THR A 85 13.14 -3.53 -3.38
N LEU A 86 12.19 -3.04 -2.59
CA LEU A 86 10.88 -3.65 -2.40
C LEU A 86 9.84 -2.82 -3.16
N ASN A 87 9.36 -3.37 -4.28
CA ASN A 87 8.33 -2.73 -5.09
C ASN A 87 6.94 -3.19 -4.63
N LEU A 88 6.13 -2.27 -4.14
CA LEU A 88 4.77 -2.49 -3.65
C LEU A 88 3.69 -1.97 -4.60
N ALA A 89 4.03 -1.39 -5.76
CA ALA A 89 3.09 -0.69 -6.63
C ALA A 89 1.78 -1.47 -6.90
N SER A 90 1.89 -2.79 -7.08
CA SER A 90 0.78 -3.71 -7.34
C SER A 90 0.33 -4.55 -6.13
N ALA A 91 0.90 -4.32 -4.95
CA ALA A 91 0.66 -5.14 -3.75
C ALA A 91 -0.81 -5.16 -3.34
N TYR A 92 -1.57 -4.10 -3.63
CA TYR A 92 -2.98 -4.00 -3.24
C TYR A 92 -3.97 -4.29 -4.36
N ASN A 93 -3.54 -4.71 -5.56
CA ASN A 93 -4.46 -5.01 -6.66
C ASN A 93 -5.58 -5.98 -6.24
N GLY A 94 -6.84 -5.61 -6.45
CA GLY A 94 -8.03 -6.35 -5.99
C GLY A 94 -8.40 -6.10 -4.51
N ARG A 95 -7.73 -5.16 -3.84
CA ARG A 95 -7.93 -4.76 -2.44
C ARG A 95 -7.81 -3.24 -2.25
N ARG A 96 -7.73 -2.46 -3.32
CA ARG A 96 -7.60 -0.99 -3.25
C ARG A 96 -8.90 -0.35 -2.82
N LEU A 97 -8.83 0.90 -2.40
CA LEU A 97 -9.99 1.68 -2.00
C LEU A 97 -11.00 1.76 -3.16
N CYS A 98 -12.27 1.44 -2.88
CA CYS A 98 -13.36 1.40 -3.85
C CYS A 98 -13.17 0.47 -5.05
N GLU A 99 -12.26 -0.50 -4.98
CA GLU A 99 -12.05 -1.45 -6.05
C GLU A 99 -13.19 -2.48 -6.11
N THR A 100 -13.64 -2.81 -7.32
CA THR A 100 -14.65 -3.85 -7.54
C THR A 100 -14.19 -5.20 -6.98
N GLY A 101 -15.12 -5.93 -6.34
CA GLY A 101 -14.85 -7.23 -5.71
C GLY A 101 -14.55 -7.16 -4.21
N VAL A 102 -14.36 -5.95 -3.67
CA VAL A 102 -14.26 -5.68 -2.23
C VAL A 102 -15.13 -4.48 -1.84
N GLY A 103 -15.29 -4.26 -0.54
CA GLY A 103 -15.93 -3.03 -0.06
C GLY A 103 -15.59 -2.67 1.38
N LEU A 104 -16.36 -1.73 1.94
CA LEU A 104 -16.33 -1.47 3.37
C LEU A 104 -16.88 -2.69 4.12
N TYR A 105 -16.44 -2.91 5.36
CA TYR A 105 -16.87 -4.10 6.11
C TYR A 105 -18.40 -4.09 6.31
N GLU A 106 -19.01 -2.91 6.46
CA GLU A 106 -20.46 -2.71 6.50
C GLU A 106 -21.14 -3.14 5.19
N GLU A 107 -20.58 -2.75 4.04
CA GLU A 107 -21.15 -3.05 2.72
C GLU A 107 -21.06 -4.54 2.37
N VAL A 108 -20.06 -5.24 2.90
CA VAL A 108 -19.91 -6.69 2.71
C VAL A 108 -20.56 -7.50 3.84
N GLY A 109 -21.35 -6.86 4.72
CA GLY A 109 -22.12 -7.54 5.76
C GLY A 109 -21.27 -8.17 6.84
N LEU A 110 -20.12 -7.57 7.16
CA LEU A 110 -19.26 -7.93 8.27
C LEU A 110 -19.54 -7.02 9.46
N SER A 111 -19.43 -7.56 10.67
CA SER A 111 -19.64 -6.79 11.90
C SER A 111 -18.36 -6.11 12.40
N SER A 112 -17.19 -6.55 11.91
CA SER A 112 -15.89 -5.99 12.27
C SER A 112 -14.85 -6.26 11.18
N TRP A 113 -13.93 -5.31 11.00
CA TRP A 113 -12.75 -5.47 10.15
C TRP A 113 -11.77 -6.54 10.66
N THR A 114 -11.89 -6.99 11.92
CA THR A 114 -11.04 -8.05 12.51
C THR A 114 -11.54 -9.47 12.19
N GLN A 115 -12.72 -9.63 11.59
CA GLN A 115 -13.22 -10.96 11.23
C GLN A 115 -12.27 -11.65 10.23
N SER A 116 -12.10 -12.98 10.36
CA SER A 116 -11.13 -13.73 9.55
C SER A 116 -11.39 -13.65 8.04
N THR A 117 -12.65 -13.45 7.63
CA THR A 117 -13.03 -13.27 6.22
C THR A 117 -12.88 -11.84 5.72
N ALA A 118 -12.63 -10.86 6.60
CA ALA A 118 -12.49 -9.45 6.22
C ALA A 118 -11.31 -9.24 5.27
N VAL A 119 -10.17 -9.91 5.51
CA VAL A 119 -8.98 -9.81 4.67
C VAL A 119 -9.26 -10.04 3.18
N ASP A 120 -10.27 -10.86 2.86
CA ASP A 120 -10.63 -11.22 1.50
C ASP A 120 -11.79 -10.43 0.88
N ARG A 121 -12.55 -9.72 1.72
CA ARG A 121 -13.79 -9.06 1.31
C ARG A 121 -13.72 -7.55 1.47
N THR A 122 -12.77 -7.05 2.24
CA THR A 122 -12.62 -5.63 2.51
C THR A 122 -11.47 -5.00 1.77
N GLU A 123 -11.58 -3.71 1.58
CA GLU A 123 -10.52 -2.84 1.09
C GLU A 123 -9.38 -2.76 2.13
N TRP A 124 -8.14 -2.59 1.68
CA TRP A 124 -6.92 -2.53 2.50
C TRP A 124 -6.39 -1.11 2.70
N VAL A 125 -7.18 -0.12 2.28
CA VAL A 125 -6.83 1.30 2.24
C VAL A 125 -7.92 2.07 2.97
N ASN A 126 -7.54 3.05 3.77
CA ASN A 126 -8.48 3.93 4.44
C ASN A 126 -9.15 4.89 3.47
N GLN A 127 -10.45 5.11 3.68
CA GLN A 127 -11.25 6.11 2.98
C GLN A 127 -10.67 7.52 3.15
N ILE A 128 -10.81 8.37 2.13
CA ILE A 128 -10.61 9.82 2.22
C ILE A 128 -11.73 10.40 3.06
N ARG A 129 -11.36 10.96 4.22
CA ARG A 129 -12.33 11.53 5.15
C ARG A 129 -12.56 13.02 4.89
N THR A 130 -13.73 13.34 4.33
CA THR A 130 -14.32 14.70 4.27
C THR A 130 -15.40 14.84 5.36
N VAL A 131 -16.05 15.99 5.49
CA VAL A 131 -17.06 16.26 6.55
C VAL A 131 -18.14 15.16 6.65
N THR A 132 -18.53 14.54 5.54
CA THR A 132 -19.51 13.43 5.49
C THR A 132 -18.99 12.08 6.01
N THR A 133 -17.67 11.88 6.09
CA THR A 133 -17.01 10.63 6.52
C THR A 133 -16.22 10.78 7.84
N ALA A 134 -16.26 11.98 8.45
CA ALA A 134 -15.61 12.31 9.72
C ALA A 134 -16.52 12.17 10.96
N GLY A 135 -17.84 12.33 10.81
CA GLY A 135 -18.77 12.46 11.95
C GLY A 135 -19.07 11.19 12.76
N SER A 136 -18.88 10.00 12.19
CA SER A 136 -19.29 8.72 12.80
C SER A 136 -18.23 7.63 12.73
N SER A 137 -16.95 8.01 12.57
CA SER A 137 -15.86 7.08 12.30
C SER A 137 -14.96 6.89 13.53
N PRO A 138 -14.63 5.64 13.94
CA PRO A 138 -13.64 5.38 15.00
C PRO A 138 -12.18 5.60 14.56
N TYR A 139 -11.95 6.08 13.32
CA TYR A 139 -10.62 6.24 12.73
C TYR A 139 -10.14 7.70 12.75
N TYR A 140 -8.83 7.91 12.93
CA TYR A 140 -8.20 9.23 12.82
C TYR A 140 -8.33 9.82 11.40
N ILE A 141 -8.72 11.10 11.30
CA ILE A 141 -8.89 11.83 10.03
C ILE A 141 -7.58 11.89 9.19
N GLN A 142 -6.44 11.81 9.87
CA GLN A 142 -5.10 11.97 9.28
C GLN A 142 -4.63 10.79 8.42
N GLU A 143 -5.35 9.65 8.42
CA GLU A 143 -4.93 8.40 7.77
C GLU A 143 -5.57 8.17 6.39
N SER A 144 -6.13 9.21 5.75
CA SER A 144 -6.75 9.09 4.42
C SER A 144 -5.76 8.49 3.40
N LEU A 145 -6.21 7.53 2.58
CA LEU A 145 -5.39 6.80 1.59
C LEU A 145 -4.23 5.96 2.14
N HIS A 146 -4.05 5.91 3.46
CA HIS A 146 -3.04 5.06 4.05
C HIS A 146 -3.50 3.60 4.09
N PRO A 147 -2.56 2.64 4.10
CA PRO A 147 -2.87 1.27 4.43
C PRO A 147 -3.62 1.16 5.77
N ASN A 148 -4.76 0.49 5.76
CA ASN A 148 -5.48 0.16 6.99
C ASN A 148 -4.86 -1.08 7.66
N TYR A 149 -5.51 -1.64 8.68
CA TYR A 149 -5.03 -2.85 9.38
C TYR A 149 -4.57 -3.97 8.43
N TRP A 150 -5.38 -4.34 7.43
CA TRP A 150 -5.03 -5.39 6.49
C TRP A 150 -3.91 -4.97 5.53
N GLY A 151 -3.93 -3.72 5.06
CA GLY A 151 -2.85 -3.19 4.22
C GLY A 151 -1.50 -3.15 4.93
N GLN A 152 -1.47 -2.78 6.22
CA GLN A 152 -0.26 -2.79 7.04
C GLN A 152 0.26 -4.22 7.26
N LEU A 153 -0.63 -5.20 7.51
CA LEU A 153 -0.22 -6.60 7.60
C LEU A 153 0.28 -7.16 6.26
N ALA A 154 -0.30 -6.74 5.13
CA ALA A 154 0.21 -7.08 3.81
C ALA A 154 1.63 -6.53 3.61
N ASN A 155 1.87 -5.27 3.97
CA ASN A 155 3.20 -4.65 3.92
C ASN A 155 4.18 -5.39 4.83
N ARG A 156 3.75 -5.79 6.04
CA ARG A 156 4.56 -6.59 6.97
C ARG A 156 5.01 -7.91 6.33
N SER A 157 4.12 -8.61 5.64
CA SER A 157 4.46 -9.83 4.89
C SER A 157 5.49 -9.56 3.79
N CYS A 158 5.29 -8.51 2.99
CA CYS A 158 6.23 -8.09 1.94
C CYS A 158 7.62 -7.73 2.49
N VAL A 159 7.68 -6.92 3.55
CA VAL A 159 8.93 -6.51 4.21
C VAL A 159 9.65 -7.72 4.79
N ARG A 160 8.94 -8.66 5.41
CA ARG A 160 9.57 -9.88 5.95
C ARG A 160 10.18 -10.74 4.84
N GLN A 161 9.46 -10.90 3.73
CA GLN A 161 9.97 -11.64 2.58
C GLN A 161 11.18 -10.97 1.94
N ALA A 162 11.19 -9.63 1.86
CA ALA A 162 12.31 -8.86 1.35
C ALA A 162 13.50 -8.84 2.32
N TYR A 163 13.25 -8.81 3.64
CA TYR A 163 14.28 -8.90 4.68
C TYR A 163 14.99 -10.26 4.70
N ASN A 164 14.26 -11.34 4.38
CA ASN A 164 14.80 -12.66 4.09
C ASN A 164 15.82 -13.14 5.14
N GLY A 165 15.40 -13.09 6.42
CA GLY A 165 16.21 -13.59 7.54
C GLY A 165 17.51 -12.82 7.81
N GLY A 166 17.61 -11.56 7.37
CA GLY A 166 18.82 -10.75 7.53
C GLY A 166 19.71 -10.69 6.28
N THR A 167 19.30 -11.35 5.18
CA THR A 167 19.96 -11.26 3.87
C THR A 167 19.00 -10.64 2.87
N PRO A 168 18.84 -9.30 2.85
CA PRO A 168 17.78 -8.67 2.09
C PRO A 168 17.85 -8.98 0.58
N LYS A 169 16.70 -9.16 -0.04
CA LYS A 169 16.54 -9.36 -1.48
C LYS A 169 15.60 -8.32 -2.08
N SER A 170 15.86 -7.97 -3.33
CA SER A 170 14.95 -7.16 -4.12
C SER A 170 13.78 -8.00 -4.61
N GLY A 171 12.66 -7.37 -4.90
CA GLY A 171 11.53 -8.02 -5.56
C GLY A 171 10.31 -7.12 -5.66
N THR A 172 9.33 -7.58 -6.42
CA THR A 172 8.00 -6.98 -6.45
C THR A 172 7.06 -7.80 -5.58
N CYS A 173 6.39 -7.15 -4.63
CA CYS A 173 5.41 -7.81 -3.80
C CYS A 173 4.03 -7.71 -4.44
N VAL A 174 3.35 -8.85 -4.54
CA VAL A 174 2.00 -8.98 -5.06
C VAL A 174 1.15 -9.82 -4.11
N ARG A 175 -0.18 -9.80 -4.29
CA ARG A 175 -1.04 -10.77 -3.62
C ARG A 175 -0.75 -12.17 -4.16
N GLY A 176 -0.41 -13.09 -3.27
CA GLY A 176 -0.17 -14.50 -3.58
C GLY A 176 -1.43 -15.37 -3.45
N GLY A 177 -2.53 -14.82 -2.93
CA GLY A 177 -3.81 -15.54 -2.82
C GLY A 177 -4.80 -14.85 -1.87
N ASN A 178 -5.88 -15.58 -1.56
CA ASN A 178 -6.84 -15.22 -0.53
C ASN A 178 -6.44 -15.82 0.83
N GLY A 179 -6.91 -15.20 1.91
CA GLY A 179 -6.70 -15.62 3.28
C GLY A 179 -5.37 -15.19 3.88
N LEU A 180 -5.06 -15.79 5.04
CA LEU A 180 -3.90 -15.46 5.85
C LEU A 180 -2.78 -16.51 5.73
N SER A 181 -1.55 -16.08 5.93
CA SER A 181 -0.39 -16.95 6.16
C SER A 181 -0.46 -17.55 7.57
N SER A 182 0.45 -18.47 7.87
CA SER A 182 0.63 -19.01 9.23
C SER A 182 1.01 -17.96 10.27
N LEU A 183 1.42 -16.75 9.84
CA LEU A 183 1.76 -15.62 10.70
C LEU A 183 0.59 -14.65 10.90
N GLY A 184 -0.60 -14.98 10.39
CA GLY A 184 -1.81 -14.14 10.52
C GLY A 184 -1.84 -12.91 9.61
N GLU A 185 -1.02 -12.89 8.56
CA GLU A 185 -0.93 -11.78 7.60
C GLU A 185 -1.53 -12.17 6.25
N PRO A 186 -2.03 -11.22 5.45
CA PRO A 186 -2.44 -11.50 4.09
C PRO A 186 -1.38 -12.30 3.32
N ARG A 187 -1.83 -13.27 2.52
CA ARG A 187 -0.94 -14.07 1.68
C ARG A 187 -0.34 -13.24 0.55
N MET A 188 0.80 -12.65 0.81
CA MET A 188 1.62 -11.92 -0.16
C MET A 188 2.72 -12.81 -0.73
N LEU A 189 3.21 -12.47 -1.92
CA LEU A 189 4.31 -13.13 -2.60
C LEU A 189 5.32 -12.09 -3.10
N LEU A 190 6.59 -12.26 -2.75
CA LEU A 190 7.69 -11.52 -3.34
C LEU A 190 8.26 -12.29 -4.55
N GLN A 191 8.09 -11.72 -5.74
CA GLN A 191 8.59 -12.24 -7.03
C GLN A 191 9.75 -11.42 -7.58
#